data_AF-A0A5N3ULM5-F1
#
_entry.id   AF-A0A5N3ULM5-F1
#
_cell.length_a   1.000
_cell.length_b   1.000
_cell.length_c   1.000
_cell.angle_alpha   90.00
_cell.angle_beta   90.00
_cell.angle_gamma   90.00
#
_symmetry.space_group_name_H-M   'P 1'
#
loop_
_entity.id
_entity.type
_entity.pdbx_description
1 polymer ?
#
loop_
_entity_poly.entity_id
_entity_poly.type
_entity_poly.pdbx_seq_one_letter_code
_entity_poly.pdbx_strand_id
1 'polypeptide(L)'
;GACHSTQGAPCSVQVLADGTVLNCLTSLRKDNTGYDLKQLFIGSEGTLGVITAVSVLCPPKPSAVNVAFLGCPGFAEVLQTFRTCRAMLGEILSAFEFMDAECMELVRLHLGLSCPVQESPFYVLVETAGSGPGHDAEKLGRFLEQVLDSGLVTDGTLGSDERRIKAWALGGHGSHSEAGAEGWAAGLSPGAVSWGGMGAV
;
A
#
# COMPACT_ATOMS: atom_id res chain seq x y z
N GLY A 1 31.29 -2.88 -4.20
CA GLY A 1 30.28 -1.84 -3.90
C GLY A 1 29.08 -2.08 -4.79
N ALA A 2 27.94 -2.45 -4.20
CA ALA A 2 26.73 -2.80 -4.93
C ALA A 2 26.05 -1.53 -5.48
N CYS A 3 25.97 -1.41 -6.81
CA CYS A 3 25.30 -0.29 -7.46
C CYS A 3 23.78 -0.57 -7.50
N HIS A 4 23.04 0.05 -6.58
CA HIS A 4 21.57 0.11 -6.55
C HIS A 4 21.08 1.20 -7.51
N SER A 5 21.18 1.00 -8.83
CA SER A 5 20.51 1.87 -9.81
C SER A 5 19.28 1.15 -10.39
N THR A 6 18.11 1.46 -9.83
CA THR A 6 16.78 0.93 -10.19
C THR A 6 16.12 1.66 -11.38
N GLN A 7 16.84 2.50 -12.13
CA GLN A 7 16.24 3.28 -13.23
C GLN A 7 16.38 2.57 -14.58
N GLY A 8 15.56 1.54 -14.80
CA GLY A 8 15.22 1.08 -16.14
C GLY A 8 13.90 1.73 -16.54
N ALA A 9 13.92 2.94 -17.09
CA ALA A 9 12.69 3.59 -17.53
C ALA A 9 12.04 2.79 -18.68
N PRO A 10 10.70 2.75 -18.74
CA PRO A 10 10.00 1.95 -19.72
C PRO A 10 10.42 2.38 -21.13
N CYS A 11 10.89 1.42 -21.91
CA CYS A 11 11.28 1.65 -23.30
C CYS A 11 10.04 1.60 -24.17
N SER A 12 9.97 2.41 -25.22
CA SER A 12 8.73 2.51 -26.00
C SER A 12 8.97 2.78 -27.47
N VAL A 13 7.95 2.51 -28.28
CA VAL A 13 7.83 2.99 -29.66
C VAL A 13 6.82 4.12 -29.66
N GLN A 14 7.18 5.25 -30.28
CA GLN A 14 6.27 6.38 -30.44
C GLN A 14 6.11 6.74 -31.90
N VAL A 15 4.93 7.23 -32.26
CA VAL A 15 4.64 7.81 -33.57
C VAL A 15 4.42 9.30 -33.40
N LEU A 16 5.27 10.10 -34.05
CA LEU A 16 5.20 11.56 -34.04
C LEU A 16 4.05 12.06 -34.92
N ALA A 17 3.71 13.35 -34.82
CA ALA A 17 2.61 13.95 -35.55
C ALA A 17 2.78 13.91 -37.09
N ASP A 18 4.02 13.85 -37.56
CA ASP A 18 4.37 13.70 -38.99
C ASP A 18 4.37 12.24 -39.47
N GLY A 19 4.02 11.28 -38.58
CA GLY A 19 4.05 9.85 -38.86
C GLY A 19 5.41 9.19 -38.67
N THR A 20 6.45 9.94 -38.28
CA THR A 20 7.78 9.39 -37.99
C THR A 20 7.70 8.43 -36.81
N VAL A 21 8.22 7.21 -36.99
CA VAL A 21 8.30 6.21 -35.93
C VAL A 21 9.61 6.38 -35.18
N LEU A 22 9.54 6.82 -33.93
CA LEU A 22 10.65 6.86 -33.00
C LEU A 22 10.69 5.55 -32.20
N ASN A 23 11.69 4.71 -32.49
CA ASN A 23 11.87 3.44 -31.79
C ASN A 23 12.92 3.59 -30.69
N CYS A 24 12.47 3.71 -29.44
CA CYS A 24 13.31 3.70 -28.25
C CYS A 24 13.23 2.37 -27.49
N LEU A 25 12.85 1.26 -28.14
CA LEU A 25 12.92 -0.08 -27.57
C LEU A 25 14.37 -0.52 -27.41
N THR A 26 14.91 -0.35 -26.20
CA THR A 26 16.15 -0.98 -25.79
C THR A 26 15.86 -2.00 -24.69
N SER A 27 16.46 -3.18 -24.78
CA SER A 27 16.40 -4.20 -23.72
C SER A 27 17.52 -4.02 -22.70
N LEU A 28 18.37 -3.00 -22.87
CA LEU A 28 19.48 -2.72 -21.99
C LEU A 28 18.99 -2.06 -20.71
N ARG A 29 19.37 -2.64 -19.57
CA ARG A 29 19.11 -2.08 -18.24
C ARG A 29 19.82 -0.73 -18.01
N LYS A 30 20.90 -0.48 -18.74
CA LYS A 30 21.63 0.79 -18.73
C LYS A 30 22.12 1.09 -20.13
N ASP A 31 21.63 2.18 -20.69
CA ASP A 31 22.07 2.73 -21.97
C ASP A 31 22.25 4.23 -21.78
N ASN A 32 23.50 4.68 -21.95
CA ASN A 32 23.89 6.09 -21.75
C ASN A 32 24.28 6.75 -23.09
N THR A 33 23.82 6.18 -24.20
CA THR A 33 24.20 6.65 -25.54
C THR A 33 23.31 7.81 -25.97
N GLY A 34 23.74 9.04 -25.66
CA GLY A 34 23.01 10.25 -26.03
C GLY A 34 21.85 10.59 -25.09
N TYR A 35 20.85 11.32 -25.60
CA TYR A 35 19.70 11.77 -24.82
C TYR A 35 18.67 10.66 -24.64
N ASP A 36 18.10 10.58 -23.44
CA ASP A 36 17.04 9.62 -23.14
C ASP A 36 15.67 10.12 -23.64
N LEU A 37 15.46 10.06 -24.96
CA LEU A 37 14.26 10.60 -25.62
C LEU A 37 12.94 9.98 -25.10
N LYS A 38 12.98 8.74 -24.58
CA LYS A 38 11.78 8.09 -24.02
C LYS A 38 11.21 8.86 -22.82
N GLN A 39 12.03 9.58 -22.06
CA GLN A 39 11.58 10.38 -20.91
C GLN A 39 10.64 11.51 -21.32
N LEU A 40 10.83 12.08 -22.51
CA LEU A 40 9.99 13.18 -22.99
C LEU A 40 8.54 12.71 -23.22
N PHE A 41 8.34 11.44 -23.56
CA PHE A 41 7.00 10.90 -23.80
C PHE A 41 6.30 10.43 -22.52
N ILE A 42 7.05 10.10 -21.47
CA ILE A 42 6.50 9.69 -20.17
C ILE A 42 5.90 10.94 -19.50
N GLY A 43 4.57 10.97 -19.37
CA GLY A 43 3.86 12.15 -18.87
C GLY A 43 3.55 13.21 -19.93
N SER A 44 3.80 12.92 -21.21
CA SER A 44 3.43 13.84 -22.30
C SER A 44 1.93 13.85 -22.62
N GLU A 45 1.16 12.91 -22.04
CA GLU A 45 -0.29 12.77 -22.24
C GLU A 45 -0.71 12.70 -23.73
N GLY A 46 0.20 12.24 -24.60
CA GLY A 46 -0.05 12.12 -26.04
C GLY A 46 0.20 13.40 -26.86
N THR A 47 0.65 14.50 -26.22
CA THR A 47 0.90 15.78 -26.90
C THR A 47 2.11 15.77 -27.83
N LEU A 48 3.12 14.93 -27.53
CA LEU A 48 4.35 14.82 -28.32
C LEU A 48 4.33 13.66 -29.33
N GLY A 49 3.33 12.78 -29.24
CA GLY A 49 3.19 11.60 -30.09
C GLY A 49 2.42 10.48 -29.39
N VAL A 50 2.09 9.45 -30.15
CA VAL A 50 1.32 8.30 -29.66
C VAL A 50 2.27 7.15 -29.34
N ILE A 51 2.24 6.65 -28.11
CA ILE A 51 3.00 5.47 -27.70
C ILE A 51 2.29 4.21 -28.21
N THR A 52 2.97 3.38 -29.00
CA THR A 52 2.40 2.18 -29.63
C THR A 52 2.91 0.87 -29.04
N ALA A 53 4.06 0.89 -28.37
CA ALA A 53 4.59 -0.26 -27.64
C ALA A 53 5.35 0.20 -26.40
N VAL A 54 5.33 -0.61 -25.35
CA VAL A 54 6.03 -0.35 -24.07
C VAL A 54 6.72 -1.63 -23.60
N SER A 55 7.95 -1.49 -23.12
CA SER A 55 8.71 -2.49 -22.40
C SER A 55 8.96 -1.97 -20.99
N VAL A 56 8.49 -2.71 -19.97
CA VAL A 56 8.54 -2.32 -18.56
C VAL A 56 9.29 -3.38 -17.76
N LEU A 57 10.09 -2.94 -16.79
CA LEU A 57 10.72 -3.84 -15.83
C LEU A 57 9.71 -4.23 -14.75
N CYS A 58 9.31 -5.50 -14.72
CA CYS A 58 8.46 -6.03 -13.67
C CYS A 58 9.29 -6.42 -12.44
N PRO A 59 9.02 -5.86 -11.24
CA PRO A 59 9.63 -6.33 -10.00
C PRO A 59 9.31 -7.82 -9.74
N PRO A 60 10.18 -8.55 -9.03
CA PRO A 60 9.85 -9.91 -8.60
C PRO A 60 8.64 -9.89 -7.67
N LYS A 61 7.83 -10.95 -7.73
CA LYS A 61 6.69 -11.12 -6.82
C LYS A 61 7.21 -11.31 -5.38
N PRO A 62 6.74 -10.51 -4.40
CA PRO A 62 7.10 -10.70 -3.00
C PRO A 62 6.60 -12.05 -2.47
N SER A 63 7.31 -12.63 -1.50
CA SER A 63 6.92 -13.91 -0.89
C SER A 63 5.96 -13.73 0.29
N ALA A 64 5.94 -12.54 0.89
CA ALA A 64 5.03 -12.15 1.95
C ALA A 64 4.45 -10.77 1.66
N VAL A 65 3.13 -10.64 1.79
CA VAL A 65 2.44 -9.35 1.76
C VAL A 65 1.51 -9.31 2.97
N ASN A 66 1.51 -8.18 3.68
CA ASN A 66 0.63 -7.95 4.82
C ASN A 66 -0.05 -6.59 4.65
N VAL A 67 -1.30 -6.50 5.12
CA VAL A 67 -2.05 -5.25 5.10
C VAL A 67 -2.58 -4.97 6.50
N ALA A 68 -2.32 -3.78 7.02
CA ALA A 68 -2.91 -3.27 8.25
C ALA A 68 -3.82 -2.08 7.94
N PHE A 69 -4.97 -2.02 8.59
CA PHE A 69 -5.92 -0.93 8.49
C PHE A 69 -6.13 -0.33 9.87
N LEU A 70 -5.87 0.97 10.02
CA LEU A 70 -5.70 1.64 11.31
C LEU A 70 -6.58 2.88 11.38
N GLY A 71 -7.28 3.09 12.50
CA GLY A 71 -7.98 4.32 12.83
C GLY A 71 -7.06 5.30 13.55
N CYS A 72 -7.03 6.56 13.11
CA CYS A 72 -6.25 7.64 13.73
C CYS A 72 -7.20 8.73 14.24
N PRO A 73 -6.96 9.29 15.44
CA PRO A 73 -7.84 10.29 16.05
C PRO A 73 -7.68 11.69 15.43
N GLY A 74 -6.64 11.91 14.61
CA GLY A 74 -6.38 13.18 13.97
C GLY A 74 -5.33 13.08 12.86
N PHE A 75 -5.23 14.13 12.04
CA PHE A 75 -4.29 14.17 10.92
C PHE A 75 -2.84 14.31 11.39
N ALA A 76 -2.61 14.94 12.55
CA ALA A 76 -1.28 15.01 13.14
C ALA A 76 -0.76 13.59 13.47
N GLU A 77 -1.64 12.74 14.00
CA GLU A 77 -1.35 11.36 14.32
C GLU A 77 -1.12 10.53 13.07
N VAL A 78 -1.88 10.74 11.99
CA VAL A 78 -1.61 10.13 10.67
C VAL A 78 -0.17 10.41 10.21
N LEU A 79 0.28 11.65 10.31
CA LEU A 79 1.64 12.04 9.91
C LEU A 79 2.71 11.43 10.82
N GLN A 80 2.47 11.32 12.13
CA GLN A 80 3.40 10.65 13.03
C GLN A 80 3.42 9.14 12.80
N THR A 81 2.26 8.51 12.57
CA THR A 81 2.14 7.10 12.17
C THR A 81 2.93 6.83 10.89
N PHE A 82 2.87 7.72 9.89
CA PHE A 82 3.69 7.60 8.67
C PHE A 82 5.20 7.66 8.96
N ARG A 83 5.64 8.58 9.82
CA ARG A 83 7.06 8.70 10.21
C ARG A 83 7.55 7.45 10.93
N THR A 84 6.77 6.95 11.89
CA THR A 84 7.04 5.71 12.63
C THR A 84 7.07 4.51 11.70
N CYS A 85 6.10 4.43 10.78
CA CYS A 85 6.01 3.39 9.77
C CYS A 85 7.27 3.33 8.89
N ARG A 86 7.71 4.48 8.36
CA ARG A 86 8.96 4.56 7.58
C ARG A 86 10.20 4.18 8.39
N ALA A 87 10.25 4.53 9.67
CA ALA A 87 11.39 4.22 10.53
C ALA A 87 11.47 2.74 10.91
N MET A 88 10.33 2.09 11.17
CA MET A 88 10.26 0.71 11.68
C MET A 88 10.15 -0.34 10.57
N LEU A 89 9.33 -0.08 9.55
CA LEU A 89 9.10 -1.03 8.45
C LEU A 89 10.13 -0.83 7.33
N GLY A 90 10.53 0.41 7.06
CA GLY A 90 11.66 0.71 6.17
C GLY A 90 11.50 0.11 4.78
N GLU A 91 12.34 -0.86 4.45
CA GLU A 91 12.45 -1.46 3.12
C GLU A 91 11.27 -2.35 2.71
N ILE A 92 10.51 -2.87 3.68
CA ILE A 92 9.37 -3.73 3.40
C ILE A 92 8.07 -2.95 3.21
N LEU A 93 8.06 -1.64 3.46
CA LEU A 93 6.90 -0.77 3.24
C LEU A 93 6.63 -0.63 1.73
N SER A 94 5.47 -1.10 1.27
CA SER A 94 5.07 -1.03 -0.14
C SER A 94 4.00 0.02 -0.41
N ALA A 95 3.07 0.24 0.51
CA ALA A 95 2.05 1.28 0.39
C ALA A 95 1.72 1.92 1.74
N PHE A 96 1.39 3.22 1.69
CA PHE A 96 0.82 3.95 2.80
C PHE A 96 -0.24 4.89 2.25
N GLU A 97 -1.50 4.55 2.46
CA GLU A 97 -2.64 5.32 2.00
C GLU A 97 -3.42 5.85 3.20
N PHE A 98 -4.12 6.97 3.04
CA PHE A 98 -5.01 7.50 4.07
C PHE A 98 -6.34 7.94 3.48
N MET A 99 -7.36 7.98 4.31
CA MET A 99 -8.69 8.48 3.98
C MET A 99 -9.33 9.12 5.22
N ASP A 100 -10.25 10.04 5.02
CA ASP A 100 -11.03 10.64 6.10
C ASP A 100 -12.35 9.88 6.34
N ALA A 101 -13.08 10.31 7.36
CA ALA A 101 -14.40 9.76 7.68
C ALA A 101 -15.44 9.95 6.56
N GLU A 102 -15.36 11.01 5.77
CA GLU A 102 -16.30 11.26 4.68
C GLU A 102 -16.09 10.26 3.54
N CYS A 103 -14.84 9.99 3.16
CA CYS A 103 -14.49 8.93 2.22
C CYS A 103 -15.02 7.56 2.69
N MET A 104 -14.87 7.25 3.98
CA MET A 104 -15.35 6.00 4.55
C MET A 104 -16.88 5.88 4.45
N GLU A 105 -17.60 6.95 4.73
CA GLU A 105 -19.06 6.97 4.62
C GLU A 105 -19.52 6.82 3.16
N LEU A 106 -18.84 7.46 2.21
CA LEU A 106 -19.16 7.30 0.78
C LEU A 106 -18.98 5.86 0.31
N VAL A 107 -17.91 5.19 0.74
CA VAL A 107 -17.66 3.76 0.46
C VAL A 107 -18.76 2.89 1.06
N ARG A 108 -19.14 3.15 2.32
CA ARG A 108 -20.23 2.43 2.99
C ARG A 108 -21.56 2.59 2.24
N LEU A 109 -21.90 3.82 1.83
CA LEU A 109 -23.16 4.15 1.18
C LEU A 109 -23.29 3.56 -0.24
N HIS A 110 -22.22 3.65 -1.05
CA HIS A 110 -22.31 3.29 -2.47
C HIS A 110 -21.84 1.86 -2.77
N LEU A 111 -20.96 1.30 -1.93
CA LEU A 111 -20.41 -0.06 -2.13
C LEU A 111 -20.92 -1.07 -1.09
N GLY A 112 -21.65 -0.64 -0.06
CA GLY A 112 -22.24 -1.53 0.95
C GLY A 112 -21.21 -2.22 1.84
N LEU A 113 -19.98 -1.70 1.90
CA LEU A 113 -18.89 -2.25 2.67
C LEU A 113 -18.95 -1.71 4.12
N SER A 114 -18.82 -2.57 5.15
CA SER A 114 -18.75 -2.22 6.61
C SER A 114 -17.33 -2.06 7.23
N CYS A 115 -16.97 -0.88 7.76
CA CYS A 115 -15.61 -0.57 8.20
C CYS A 115 -15.08 -1.63 9.18
N PRO A 116 -13.85 -2.15 9.00
CA PRO A 116 -13.34 -3.26 9.81
C PRO A 116 -12.76 -2.82 11.17
N VAL A 117 -12.71 -1.51 11.43
CA VAL A 117 -12.25 -0.90 12.69
C VAL A 117 -13.31 0.07 13.21
N GLN A 118 -13.17 0.49 14.45
CA GLN A 118 -14.01 1.52 15.07
C GLN A 118 -13.96 2.83 14.27
N GLU A 119 -15.07 3.56 14.32
CA GLU A 119 -15.16 4.86 13.67
C GLU A 119 -14.06 5.80 14.16
N SER A 120 -13.34 6.37 13.20
CA SER A 120 -12.25 7.30 13.43
C SER A 120 -12.33 8.44 12.41
N PRO A 121 -11.86 9.65 12.76
CA PRO A 121 -11.88 10.78 11.82
C PRO A 121 -10.95 10.55 10.62
N PHE A 122 -9.89 9.76 10.80
CA PHE A 122 -8.96 9.36 9.76
C PHE A 122 -8.68 7.87 9.82
N TYR A 123 -8.42 7.27 8.66
CA TYR A 123 -8.00 5.90 8.52
C TYR A 123 -6.73 5.83 7.68
N VAL A 124 -5.87 4.87 8.03
CA VAL A 124 -4.59 4.62 7.37
C VAL A 124 -4.53 3.16 6.96
N LEU A 125 -4.09 2.92 5.74
CA LEU A 125 -3.74 1.60 5.26
C LEU A 125 -2.23 1.50 5.06
N VAL A 126 -1.65 0.49 5.68
CA VAL A 126 -0.23 0.15 5.56
C VAL A 126 -0.11 -1.20 4.89
N GLU A 127 0.59 -1.25 3.76
CA GLU A 127 0.97 -2.50 3.12
C GLU A 127 2.48 -2.73 3.27
N THR A 128 2.84 -3.96 3.63
CA THR A 128 4.23 -4.42 3.54
C THR A 128 4.35 -5.52 2.49
N ALA A 129 5.41 -5.47 1.68
CA ALA A 129 5.77 -6.51 0.73
C ALA A 129 7.24 -6.87 0.92
N GLY A 130 7.51 -8.11 1.31
CA GLY A 130 8.85 -8.56 1.66
C GLY A 130 9.16 -9.99 1.22
N SER A 131 10.36 -10.43 1.58
CA SER A 131 10.89 -11.74 1.23
C SER A 131 10.89 -12.75 2.39
N GLY A 132 10.53 -12.31 3.61
CA GLY A 132 10.72 -13.08 4.84
C GLY A 132 9.48 -13.05 5.73
N PRO A 133 8.50 -13.96 5.53
CA PRO A 133 7.20 -13.89 6.20
C PRO A 133 7.25 -13.70 7.72
N GLY A 134 8.16 -14.41 8.42
CA GLY A 134 8.29 -14.30 9.87
C GLY A 134 8.89 -12.96 10.33
N HIS A 135 9.93 -12.48 9.64
CA HIS A 135 10.58 -11.21 9.97
C HIS A 135 9.68 -10.01 9.64
N ASP A 136 8.96 -10.09 8.52
CA ASP A 136 8.04 -9.06 8.07
C ASP A 136 6.84 -8.95 9.03
N ALA A 137 6.30 -10.09 9.47
CA ALA A 137 5.24 -10.14 10.48
C ALA A 137 5.71 -9.61 11.85
N GLU A 138 6.92 -9.94 12.29
CA GLU A 138 7.48 -9.44 13.56
C GLU A 138 7.72 -7.92 13.51
N LYS A 139 8.24 -7.40 12.39
CA LYS A 139 8.39 -5.95 12.17
C LYS A 139 7.04 -5.24 12.21
N LEU A 140 6.04 -5.78 11.51
CA LEU A 140 4.70 -5.22 11.49
C LEU A 140 4.05 -5.25 12.89
N GLY A 141 4.17 -6.36 13.61
CA GLY A 141 3.68 -6.49 14.99
C GLY A 141 4.26 -5.44 15.92
N ARG A 142 5.60 -5.29 15.92
CA ARG A 142 6.28 -4.24 16.72
C ARG A 142 5.85 -2.82 16.35
N PHE A 143 5.64 -2.57 15.06
CA PHE A 143 5.12 -1.28 14.60
C PHE A 143 3.72 -1.01 15.16
N LEU A 144 2.82 -1.99 15.08
CA LEU A 144 1.45 -1.88 15.59
C LEU A 144 1.42 -1.65 17.09
N GLU A 145 2.19 -2.42 17.86
CA GLU A 145 2.36 -2.21 19.31
C GLU A 145 2.80 -0.78 19.61
N GLN A 146 3.85 -0.27 18.93
CA GLN A 146 4.37 1.07 19.15
C GLN A 146 3.35 2.17 18.87
N VAL A 147 2.57 2.08 17.77
CA VAL A 147 1.61 3.14 17.40
C VAL A 147 0.35 3.12 18.26
N LEU A 148 -0.03 1.95 18.77
CA LEU A 148 -1.10 1.81 19.76
C LEU A 148 -0.68 2.36 21.13
N ASP A 149 0.49 1.96 21.63
CA ASP A 149 1.00 2.38 22.94
C ASP A 149 1.27 3.90 23.02
N SER A 150 1.63 4.50 21.89
CA SER A 150 1.85 5.95 21.78
C SER A 150 0.57 6.76 21.56
N GLY A 151 -0.59 6.11 21.42
CA GLY A 151 -1.88 6.76 21.18
C GLY A 151 -2.02 7.39 19.79
N LEU A 152 -1.14 7.03 18.85
CA LEU A 152 -1.23 7.50 17.46
C LEU A 152 -2.36 6.79 16.69
N VAL A 153 -2.71 5.59 17.11
CA VAL A 153 -3.77 4.76 16.54
C VAL A 153 -4.76 4.41 17.64
N THR A 154 -6.05 4.54 17.36
CA THR A 154 -7.14 4.21 18.30
C THR A 154 -7.62 2.76 18.17
N ASP A 155 -7.63 2.24 16.94
CA ASP A 155 -8.02 0.87 16.64
C ASP A 155 -7.32 0.38 15.36
N GLY A 156 -7.14 -0.92 15.21
CA GLY A 156 -6.44 -1.48 14.07
C GLY A 156 -6.73 -2.94 13.83
N THR A 157 -6.78 -3.32 12.55
CA THR A 157 -6.90 -4.71 12.11
C THR A 157 -5.77 -5.09 11.16
N LEU A 158 -5.37 -6.35 11.21
CA LEU A 158 -4.40 -6.94 10.28
C LEU A 158 -5.13 -7.96 9.41
N GLY A 159 -5.09 -7.77 8.10
CA GLY A 159 -5.72 -8.68 7.15
C GLY A 159 -4.76 -9.77 6.71
N SER A 160 -5.15 -11.02 6.95
CA SER A 160 -4.64 -12.18 6.21
C SER A 160 -5.30 -12.29 4.82
N ASP A 161 -6.50 -11.73 4.65
CA ASP A 161 -7.21 -11.66 3.38
C ASP A 161 -7.00 -10.28 2.73
N GLU A 162 -5.83 -10.12 2.09
CA GLU A 162 -5.44 -8.92 1.35
C GLU A 162 -6.53 -8.43 0.40
N ARG A 163 -7.33 -9.33 -0.18
CA ARG A 163 -8.35 -8.97 -1.17
C ARG A 163 -9.48 -8.17 -0.55
N ARG A 164 -9.88 -8.50 0.68
CA ARG A 164 -10.91 -7.76 1.39
C ARG A 164 -10.36 -6.38 1.71
N ILE A 165 -9.24 -6.25 2.41
CA ILE A 165 -8.73 -4.92 2.80
C ILE A 165 -8.30 -4.06 1.59
N LYS A 166 -7.84 -4.65 0.48
CA LYS A 166 -7.55 -3.89 -0.75
C LYS A 166 -8.80 -3.44 -1.50
N ALA A 167 -9.87 -4.26 -1.52
CA ALA A 167 -11.16 -3.85 -2.09
C ALA A 167 -11.72 -2.62 -1.35
N TRP A 168 -11.49 -2.56 -0.04
CA TRP A 168 -11.80 -1.43 0.82
C TRP A 168 -10.99 -0.17 0.51
N ALA A 169 -9.68 -0.33 0.33
CA ALA A 169 -8.73 0.78 0.14
C ALA A 169 -8.82 1.46 -1.22
N LEU A 170 -9.10 0.68 -2.27
CA LEU A 170 -8.89 1.09 -3.66
C LEU A 170 -10.21 1.29 -4.43
N GLY A 171 -11.37 1.16 -3.77
CA GLY A 171 -12.68 1.23 -4.45
C GLY A 171 -12.84 0.21 -5.58
N GLY A 172 -12.03 -0.86 -5.58
CA GLY A 172 -11.99 -1.87 -6.62
C GLY A 172 -13.03 -2.95 -6.40
N HIS A 173 -13.77 -3.30 -7.46
CA HIS A 173 -14.74 -4.40 -7.48
C HIS A 173 -14.10 -5.74 -7.07
N GLY A 174 -14.17 -6.06 -5.77
CA GLY A 174 -13.92 -7.39 -5.23
C GLY A 174 -15.26 -8.11 -5.09
N SER A 175 -15.52 -9.06 -6.00
CA SER A 175 -16.69 -9.94 -6.00
C SER A 175 -16.93 -10.61 -4.63
N HIS A 176 -18.20 -10.62 -4.21
CA HIS A 176 -18.74 -11.30 -3.03
C HIS A 176 -18.16 -12.70 -2.79
N SER A 177 -17.66 -12.93 -1.58
CA SER A 177 -17.79 -14.20 -0.87
C SER A 177 -17.70 -13.97 0.64
N GLU A 178 -18.70 -14.45 1.38
CA GLU A 178 -18.70 -14.54 2.84
C GLU A 178 -17.52 -15.37 3.33
N ALA A 179 -16.69 -14.79 4.21
CA ALA A 179 -15.83 -15.52 5.12
C ALA A 179 -15.79 -14.76 6.45
N GLY A 180 -16.07 -15.48 7.52
CA GLY A 180 -16.30 -14.96 8.86
C GLY A 180 -15.14 -14.12 9.38
N ALA A 181 -15.50 -13.03 10.07
CA ALA A 181 -14.58 -12.34 10.94
C ALA A 181 -14.36 -13.22 12.18
N GLU A 182 -13.26 -13.98 12.20
CA GLU A 182 -12.70 -14.42 13.46
C GLU A 182 -11.90 -13.25 14.01
N GLY A 183 -12.52 -12.53 14.95
CA GLY A 183 -11.80 -11.62 15.83
C GLY A 183 -10.64 -12.37 16.49
N TRP A 184 -9.53 -11.67 16.71
CA TRP A 184 -8.34 -12.19 17.38
C TRP A 184 -8.68 -12.94 18.68
N ALA A 185 -8.77 -14.27 18.59
CA ALA A 185 -8.87 -15.18 19.74
C ALA A 185 -8.30 -16.58 19.49
N ALA A 186 -7.76 -16.92 18.31
CA ALA A 186 -7.22 -18.25 18.04
C ALA A 186 -5.75 -18.18 17.62
N GLY A 187 -4.84 -18.23 18.61
CA GLY A 187 -3.41 -18.35 18.35
C GLY A 187 -2.50 -18.18 19.57
N LEU A 188 -2.98 -17.59 20.66
CA LEU A 188 -2.25 -17.53 21.92
C LEU A 188 -2.70 -18.67 22.82
N SER A 189 -1.74 -19.50 23.26
CA SER A 189 -1.95 -20.53 24.28
C SER A 189 -2.61 -19.92 25.54
N PRO A 190 -3.44 -20.67 26.26
CA PRO A 190 -4.37 -20.13 27.25
C PRO A 190 -3.64 -19.60 28.49
N GLY A 191 -3.70 -18.29 28.69
CA GLY A 191 -3.25 -17.65 29.92
C GLY A 191 -3.42 -16.14 29.87
N ALA A 192 -4.62 -15.68 30.25
CA ALA A 192 -4.99 -14.35 30.80
C ALA A 192 -4.27 -13.12 30.19
N VAL A 193 -4.94 -12.10 29.65
CA VAL A 193 -5.94 -11.28 30.34
C VAL A 193 -6.83 -10.54 29.33
N SER A 194 -8.16 -10.59 29.50
CA SER A 194 -9.08 -9.63 28.89
C SER A 194 -9.12 -8.36 29.74
N TRP A 195 -8.85 -7.20 29.16
CA TRP A 195 -9.12 -5.91 29.81
C TRP A 195 -10.25 -5.21 29.09
N GLY A 196 -11.47 -5.49 29.55
CA GLY A 196 -12.67 -4.74 29.22
C GLY A 196 -13.38 -4.35 30.51
N GLY A 197 -13.60 -3.05 30.70
CA GLY A 197 -14.61 -2.51 31.59
C GLY A 197 -14.15 -2.10 32.99
N MET A 198 -13.85 -0.81 33.16
CA MET A 198 -14.22 -0.11 34.38
C MET A 198 -15.10 1.06 33.98
N GLY A 199 -16.36 0.97 34.39
CA GLY A 199 -17.38 1.97 34.16
C GLY A 199 -17.03 3.30 34.82
N ALA A 200 -17.48 4.36 34.18
CA ALA A 200 -17.72 5.63 34.84
C ALA A 200 -18.70 5.42 36.00
N VAL A 201 -18.33 6.00 37.15
CA VAL A 201 -19.24 6.31 38.26
C VAL A 201 -19.92 7.63 37.96
#